data_AF-A0A847YMB3-F1
#
_entry.id   AF-A0A847YMB3-F1
#
_cell.length_a   1.000
_cell.length_b   1.000
_cell.length_c   1.000
_cell.angle_alpha   90.00
_cell.angle_beta   90.00
_cell.angle_gamma   90.00
#
_symmetry.space_group_name_H-M   'P 1'
#
loop_
_entity.id
_entity.type
_entity.pdbx_description
1 polymer ?
#
loop_
_entity_poly.entity_id
_entity_poly.type
_entity_poly.pdbx_seq_one_letter_code
_entity_poly.pdbx_strand_id
1 'polypeptide(L)' 'MSMKTNPDDLMTAQEFAEYYRCSLDTVVRWCNSKEWRIHRFAKKDGGRWLVKRTRVINFYSHPAIPS' A
#
# COMPACT_ATOMS: atom_id res chain seq x y z
N MET A 1 -12.18 -18.45 -0.02
CA MET A 1 -12.69 -17.53 -1.06
C MET A 1 -11.50 -16.81 -1.66
N SER A 2 -11.22 -17.05 -2.94
CA SER A 2 -10.06 -16.48 -3.63
C SER A 2 -10.21 -14.96 -3.75
N MET A 3 -9.50 -14.21 -2.91
CA MET A 3 -9.37 -12.75 -3.04
C MET A 3 -8.60 -12.46 -4.32
N LYS A 4 -9.32 -12.42 -5.45
CA LYS A 4 -8.83 -11.78 -6.67
C LYS A 4 -8.48 -10.35 -6.28
N THR A 5 -7.18 -10.07 -6.18
CA THR A 5 -6.68 -8.72 -5.95
C THR A 5 -7.13 -7.91 -7.16
N ASN A 6 -8.17 -7.09 -6.99
CA ASN A 6 -8.68 -6.27 -8.07
C ASN A 6 -7.53 -5.37 -8.55
N PRO A 7 -7.17 -5.39 -9.85
CA PRO A 7 -6.13 -4.54 -10.40
C PRO A 7 -6.45 -3.04 -10.27
N ASP A 8 -7.70 -2.71 -9.92
CA ASP A 8 -8.24 -1.36 -9.74
C ASP A 8 -8.01 -0.76 -8.34
N ASP A 9 -7.46 -1.51 -7.38
CA ASP A 9 -7.29 -1.02 -6.00
C ASP A 9 -6.00 -0.19 -5.83
N LEU A 10 -5.79 0.75 -6.75
CA LEU A 10 -4.74 1.76 -6.73
C LEU A 10 -5.32 3.05 -6.18
N MET A 11 -4.83 3.48 -5.02
CA MET A 11 -5.18 4.77 -4.42
C MET A 11 -3.98 5.70 -4.49
N THR A 12 -4.20 7.00 -4.64
CA THR A 12 -3.11 7.96 -4.48
C THR A 12 -2.57 7.92 -3.05
N ALA A 13 -1.32 8.32 -2.84
CA ALA A 13 -0.76 8.45 -1.50
C ALA A 13 -1.57 9.41 -0.61
N GLN A 14 -2.26 10.39 -1.20
CA GLN A 14 -3.15 11.30 -0.47
C GLN A 14 -4.42 10.57 0.00
N GLU A 15 -5.12 9.87 -0.89
CA GLU A 15 -6.31 9.10 -0.50
C GLU A 15 -5.97 8.01 0.53
N PHE A 16 -4.80 7.39 0.40
CA PHE A 16 -4.32 6.41 1.37
C PHE A 16 -4.03 7.05 2.74
N ALA A 17 -3.44 8.25 2.74
CA ALA A 17 -3.19 9.02 3.96
C ALA A 17 -4.51 9.38 4.67
N GLU A 18 -5.51 9.84 3.91
CA GLU A 18 -6.84 10.14 4.43
C GLU A 18 -7.53 8.90 5.00
N TYR A 19 -7.46 7.76 4.29
CA TYR A 19 -8.04 6.50 4.73
C TYR A 19 -7.46 6.01 6.08
N TYR A 20 -6.14 6.09 6.25
CA TYR A 20 -5.45 5.69 7.49
C TYR A 20 -5.32 6.81 8.52
N ARG A 21 -5.89 7.99 8.25
CA ARG A 21 -5.79 9.20 9.09
C ARG A 21 -4.35 9.53 9.49
N CYS A 22 -3.44 9.45 8.52
CA CYS A 22 -2.04 9.83 8.70
C CYS A 22 -1.65 10.95 7.72
N SER A 23 -0.46 11.51 7.90
CA SER A 23 0.03 12.58 7.03
C SER A 23 0.51 12.03 5.69
N LEU A 24 0.34 12.80 4.62
CA LEU A 24 0.87 12.45 3.29
C LEU A 24 2.38 12.17 3.32
N ASP A 25 3.15 12.96 4.07
CA ASP A 25 4.59 12.73 4.27
C ASP A 25 4.87 11.31 4.80
N THR A 26 4.09 10.85 5.77
CA THR A 26 4.24 9.52 6.36
C THR A 26 4.05 8.43 5.30
N VAL A 27 3.01 8.55 4.46
CA VAL A 27 2.77 7.60 3.36
C VAL A 27 3.87 7.66 2.30
N VAL A 28 4.38 8.85 1.98
CA VAL A 28 5.50 9.00 1.03
C VAL A 28 6.78 8.37 1.59
N ARG A 29 7.04 8.50 2.89
CA ARG A 29 8.16 7.83 3.56
C ARG A 29 8.00 6.32 3.50
N TRP A 30 6.79 5.80 3.73
CA TRP A 30 6.51 4.38 3.57
C TRP A 30 6.76 3.89 2.14
N CYS A 31 6.23 4.59 1.12
CA CYS A 31 6.47 4.27 -0.30
C CYS A 31 7.96 4.24 -0.68
N ASN A 32 8.81 5.02 0.01
CA ASN A 32 10.25 5.01 -0.19
C ASN A 32 11.00 4.01 0.69
N SER A 33 10.34 3.41 1.69
CA SER A 33 10.96 2.43 2.58
C SER A 33 11.36 1.17 1.82
N LYS A 34 12.43 0.52 2.30
CA LYS A 34 12.93 -0.74 1.72
C LYS A 34 11.85 -1.83 1.75
N GLU A 35 11.10 -1.95 2.84
CA GLU A 35 10.02 -2.92 3.00
C GLU A 35 8.95 -2.76 1.91
N TRP A 36 8.40 -1.56 1.75
CA TRP A 36 7.33 -1.31 0.78
C TRP A 36 7.78 -1.49 -0.66
N ARG A 37 9.07 -1.20 -0.95
CA ARG A 37 9.68 -1.46 -2.26
C ARG A 37 9.80 -2.96 -2.55
N ILE A 38 10.25 -3.76 -1.57
CA ILE A 38 10.35 -5.22 -1.70
C ILE A 38 8.98 -5.83 -1.96
N HIS A 39 7.98 -5.44 -1.16
CA HIS A 39 6.63 -5.95 -1.30
C HIS A 39 5.83 -5.28 -2.44
N ARG A 40 6.42 -4.31 -3.14
CA ARG A 40 5.81 -3.56 -4.26
C ARG A 40 4.40 -3.08 -3.89
N PHE A 41 4.29 -2.46 -2.71
CA PHE A 41 3.03 -1.88 -2.21
C PHE A 41 2.64 -0.60 -2.96
N ALA A 42 3.61 0.13 -3.49
CA ALA A 42 3.36 1.33 -4.27
C ALA A 42 4.12 1.32 -5.60
N LYS A 43 3.62 2.09 -6.56
CA LYS A 43 4.32 2.43 -7.82
C LYS A 43 4.30 3.93 -8.02
N LYS A 44 5.28 4.45 -8.78
CA LYS A 44 5.33 5.86 -9.17
C LYS A 44 4.73 6.00 -10.58
N ASP A 45 3.75 6.89 -10.73
CA ASP A 45 3.00 7.13 -11.96
C ASP A 45 2.86 8.65 -12.16
N GLY A 46 3.43 9.19 -13.24
CA GLY A 46 3.39 10.63 -13.51
C GLY A 46 3.93 11.54 -12.39
N GLY A 47 4.88 11.05 -11.58
CA GLY A 47 5.41 11.78 -10.42
C GLY A 47 4.63 11.59 -9.11
N ARG A 48 3.48 10.90 -9.14
CA ARG A 48 2.64 10.60 -7.98
C ARG A 48 2.86 9.17 -7.50
N TRP A 49 2.65 8.93 -6.21
CA TRP A 49 2.63 7.58 -5.65
C TRP A 49 1.23 6.99 -5.71
N LEU A 50 1.13 5.78 -6.28
CA LEU A 50 -0.08 4.97 -6.27
C LEU A 50 0.15 3.74 -5.39
N VAL A 51 -0.64 3.61 -4.32
CA VAL A 51 -0.58 2.57 -3.31
C VAL A 51 -1.62 1.49 -3.60
N LYS A 52 -1.22 0.23 -3.53
CA LYS A 52 -2.07 -0.95 -3.68
C LYS A 52 -2.69 -1.30 -2.33
N ARG A 53 -3.81 -0.65 -1.97
CA ARG A 53 -4.40 -0.72 -0.61
C ARG A 53 -4.64 -2.17 -0.17
N THR A 54 -5.26 -2.99 -0.99
CA THR A 54 -5.59 -4.39 -0.70
C THR A 54 -4.33 -5.20 -0.39
N ARG A 55 -3.23 -4.91 -1.09
CA ARG A 55 -1.96 -5.60 -0.85
C ARG A 55 -1.36 -5.22 0.49
N VAL A 56 -1.43 -3.94 0.84
CA VAL A 56 -0.98 -3.43 2.14
C VAL A 56 -1.82 -4.03 3.27
N ILE A 57 -3.15 -3.98 3.15
CA ILE A 57 -4.08 -4.57 4.11
C ILE A 57 -3.82 -6.06 4.26
N ASN A 58 -3.74 -6.82 3.17
CA ASN A 58 -3.55 -8.26 3.25
C ASN A 58 -2.23 -8.63 3.93
N PHE A 59 -1.16 -7.84 3.73
CA PHE A 59 0.13 -8.07 4.36
C PHE A 59 0.13 -7.76 5.86
N TYR A 60 -0.45 -6.63 6.28
CA TYR A 60 -0.46 -6.24 7.70
C TYR A 60 -1.61 -6.87 8.51
N SER A 61 -2.72 -7.26 7.88
CA SER A 61 -3.87 -7.89 8.55
C SER A 61 -3.76 -9.41 8.64
N HIS A 62 -2.96 -10.06 7.80
CA HIS A 62 -2.63 -11.48 7.98
C HIS A 62 -1.22 -11.58 8.55
N PRO A 63 -1.04 -11.63 9.88
CA PRO A 63 0.21 -12.14 10.41
C PRO A 63 0.36 -13.53 9.82
N ALA A 64 1.44 -13.76 9.07
CA ALA A 64 1.83 -15.12 8.73
C ALA A 64 1.89 -15.87 10.05
N ILE A 65 0.92 -16.74 10.32
CA ILE A 65 1.01 -17.70 11.40
C ILE A 65 2.17 -18.60 10.95
N PRO A 66 3.36 -18.55 11.59
CA PRO A 66 4.37 -19.53 11.26
C PRO A 66 3.79 -20.91 11.62
N SER A 67 3.65 -21.78 10.62
CA SER A 67 3.39 -23.21 10.86
C SER A 67 4.65 -23.90 11.37
#